data_AF-A0A835LPT5-F1
#
_entry.id   AF-A0A835LPT5-F1
#
_cell.length_a   1.000
_cell.length_b   1.000
_cell.length_c   1.000
_cell.angle_alpha   90.00
_cell.angle_beta   90.00
_cell.angle_gamma   90.00
#
_symmetry.space_group_name_H-M   'P 1'
#
loop_
_entity.id
_entity.type
_entity.pdbx_description
1 polymer ?
#
loop_
_entity_poly.entity_id
_entity_poly.type
_entity_poly.pdbx_seq_one_letter_code
_entity_poly.pdbx_strand_id
1 'polypeptide(L)'
;MNLLLLRKGQHIVEVKPQEISITLVAKKILFTLISSGNAFDFLMCIGDDRSDEDIFEAISSATFNRAVPEIFACTVGQEPSKARYYLNDITEDVRILQGLVSTSCQKPRYSSHTQFAFESVA
;
A
#
# COMPACT_ATOMS: atom_id res chain seq x y z
N MET A 1 14.10 29.77 11.43
CA MET A 1 13.35 28.49 11.43
C MET A 1 12.52 28.47 10.17
N ASN A 2 12.69 27.48 9.30
CA ASN A 2 11.79 27.30 8.17
C ASN A 2 10.59 26.50 8.68
N LEU A 3 9.40 27.09 8.62
CA LEU A 3 8.15 26.44 9.05
C LEU A 3 7.43 25.76 7.87
N LEU A 4 7.91 25.99 6.66
CA LEU A 4 7.30 25.56 5.41
C LEU A 4 8.27 24.66 4.62
N LEU A 5 7.72 23.61 4.04
CA LEU A 5 8.36 22.71 3.11
C LEU A 5 7.90 23.04 1.69
N LEU A 6 8.87 23.16 0.78
CA LEU A 6 8.64 23.32 -0.65
C LEU A 6 8.82 21.96 -1.34
N ARG A 7 7.83 21.53 -2.11
CA ARG A 7 7.94 20.37 -2.99
C ARG A 7 7.69 20.77 -4.43
N LYS A 8 8.49 20.20 -5.33
CA LYS A 8 8.22 20.29 -6.77
C LYS A 8 7.27 19.15 -7.15
N GLY A 9 6.10 19.49 -7.66
CA GLY A 9 5.18 18.56 -8.29
C GLY A 9 5.28 18.61 -9.82
N GLN A 10 4.38 17.92 -10.50
CA GLN A 10 4.27 17.99 -11.96
C GLN A 10 3.69 19.35 -12.37
N HIS A 11 4.53 20.22 -12.94
CA HIS A 11 4.21 21.59 -13.35
C HIS A 11 3.75 22.54 -12.22
N ILE A 12 3.89 22.13 -10.96
CA ILE A 12 3.50 22.94 -9.79
C ILE A 12 4.60 22.95 -8.72
N VAL A 13 4.52 23.93 -7.83
CA VAL A 13 5.29 23.97 -6.57
C VAL A 13 4.29 23.96 -5.42
N GLU A 14 4.38 22.95 -4.57
CA GLU A 14 3.56 22.79 -3.37
C GLU A 14 4.29 23.44 -2.18
N VAL A 15 3.56 24.23 -1.39
CA VAL A 15 4.03 24.80 -0.12
C VAL A 15 3.15 24.27 0.99
N LYS A 16 3.74 23.58 1.98
CA LYS A 16 3.00 23.05 3.12
C LYS A 16 3.74 23.26 4.44
N PRO A 17 3.06 23.23 5.60
CA PRO A 17 3.73 23.18 6.90
C PRO A 17 4.68 21.97 6.97
N GLN A 18 5.89 22.17 7.47
CA GLN A 18 6.89 21.12 7.53
C GLN A 18 6.46 19.92 8.40
N GLU A 19 5.62 20.17 9.41
CA GLU A 19 5.20 19.16 10.40
C GLU A 19 4.05 18.27 9.91
N ILE A 20 3.42 18.61 8.79
CA ILE A 20 2.25 17.88 8.28
C ILE A 20 2.63 17.10 7.03
N SER A 21 2.50 15.77 7.09
CA SER A 21 2.69 14.89 5.95
C SER A 21 1.66 13.76 5.94
N ILE A 22 1.35 13.26 4.75
CA ILE A 22 0.45 12.12 4.55
C ILE A 22 1.03 10.89 5.27
N THR A 23 2.35 10.71 5.21
CA THR A 23 3.08 9.66 5.93
C THR A 23 2.87 9.72 7.45
N LEU A 24 2.81 10.91 8.06
CA LEU A 24 2.54 11.03 9.49
C LEU A 24 1.14 10.49 9.84
N VAL A 25 0.15 10.83 9.03
CA VAL A 25 -1.23 10.33 9.19
C VAL A 25 -1.28 8.82 9.00
N ALA A 26 -0.66 8.29 7.93
CA ALA A 26 -0.61 6.86 7.66
C ALA A 26 0.04 6.08 8.80
N LYS A 27 1.19 6.55 9.32
CA LYS A 27 1.85 5.96 10.49
C LYS A 27 0.95 5.96 11.73
N LYS A 28 0.22 7.05 11.96
CA LYS A 28 -0.70 7.17 13.10
C LYS A 28 -1.88 6.19 12.99
N ILE A 29 -2.47 6.06 11.80
CA ILE A 29 -3.53 5.08 11.53
C ILE A 29 -3.00 3.66 11.78
N LEU A 30 -1.87 3.31 11.16
CA LEU A 30 -1.25 2.00 11.29
C LEU A 30 -0.92 1.67 12.76
N PHE A 31 -0.28 2.62 13.47
CA PHE A 31 0.03 2.47 14.90
C PHE A 31 -1.22 2.25 15.75
N THR A 32 -2.31 2.98 15.45
CA THR A 32 -3.58 2.84 16.17
C THR A 32 -4.20 1.47 15.94
N LEU A 33 -4.18 0.96 14.70
CA LEU A 33 -4.67 -0.39 14.38
C LEU A 33 -3.86 -1.47 15.10
N ILE A 34 -2.52 -1.38 15.07
CA ILE A 34 -1.63 -2.34 15.74
C ILE A 34 -1.81 -2.30 17.26
N SER A 35 -1.93 -1.10 17.85
CA SER A 35 -2.01 -0.91 19.31
C SER A 35 -3.38 -1.25 19.89
N SER A 36 -4.45 -1.07 19.10
CA SER A 36 -5.81 -1.44 19.51
C SER A 36 -6.04 -2.96 19.53
N GLY A 37 -5.06 -3.76 19.08
CA GLY A 37 -5.19 -5.21 19.00
C GLY A 37 -6.11 -5.65 17.86
N ASN A 38 -6.53 -4.73 16.99
CA ASN A 38 -7.26 -5.03 15.76
C ASN A 38 -6.32 -5.80 14.84
N ALA A 39 -6.60 -7.09 14.67
CA ALA A 39 -5.90 -7.92 13.72
C ALA A 39 -6.40 -7.57 12.31
N PHE A 40 -5.48 -7.24 11.42
CA PHE A 40 -5.70 -7.24 9.98
C PHE A 40 -4.63 -8.14 9.37
N ASP A 41 -5.02 -8.86 8.34
CA ASP A 41 -4.21 -9.81 7.58
C ASP A 41 -3.79 -9.25 6.22
N PHE A 42 -4.38 -8.12 5.80
CA PHE A 42 -4.15 -7.47 4.52
C PHE A 42 -3.96 -5.96 4.69
N LEU A 43 -2.94 -5.39 4.05
CA LEU A 43 -2.69 -3.96 3.96
C LEU A 43 -2.35 -3.58 2.52
N MET A 44 -3.10 -2.66 1.94
CA MET A 44 -2.83 -2.14 0.60
C MET A 44 -2.62 -0.63 0.64
N CYS A 45 -1.58 -0.16 -0.06
CA CYS A 45 -1.28 1.25 -0.25
C CYS A 45 -0.98 1.48 -1.73
N ILE A 46 -1.76 2.34 -2.38
CA ILE A 46 -1.60 2.71 -3.79
C ILE A 46 -1.29 4.20 -3.84
N GLY A 47 -0.28 4.57 -4.62
CA GLY A 47 0.12 5.96 -4.80
C GLY A 47 0.85 6.15 -6.13
N ASP A 48 0.82 7.35 -6.68
CA ASP A 48 1.39 7.67 -8.00
C ASP A 48 2.56 8.66 -7.91
N ASP A 49 2.79 9.27 -6.74
CA ASP A 49 3.70 10.40 -6.62
C ASP A 49 4.81 10.20 -5.57
N ARG A 50 5.75 11.16 -5.57
CA ARG A 50 6.88 11.16 -4.64
C ARG A 50 6.47 11.30 -3.17
N SER A 51 5.25 11.75 -2.89
CA SER A 51 4.74 11.86 -1.53
C SER A 51 4.35 10.52 -0.94
N ASP A 52 3.98 9.56 -1.79
CA ASP A 52 3.61 8.21 -1.39
C ASP A 52 4.82 7.32 -1.08
N GLU A 53 5.99 7.64 -1.63
CA GLU A 53 7.26 6.93 -1.39
C GLU A 53 7.59 6.78 0.10
N ASP A 54 7.39 7.86 0.87
CA ASP A 54 7.63 7.85 2.31
C ASP A 54 6.59 6.97 3.06
N ILE A 55 5.39 6.80 2.49
CA ILE A 55 4.36 5.91 3.00
C ILE A 55 4.72 4.45 2.71
N PHE A 56 5.14 4.13 1.48
CA PHE A 56 5.55 2.78 1.08
C PHE A 56 6.67 2.24 1.97
N GLU A 57 7.66 3.07 2.25
CA GLU A 57 8.74 2.72 3.17
C GLU A 57 8.23 2.54 4.61
N ALA A 58 7.37 3.44 5.07
CA ALA A 58 6.83 3.40 6.42
C ALA A 58 6.01 2.14 6.71
N ILE A 59 5.18 1.71 5.77
CA ILE A 59 4.36 0.50 5.95
C ILE A 59 5.19 -0.77 5.82
N SER A 60 6.18 -0.79 4.91
CA SER A 60 7.04 -1.95 4.70
C SER A 60 8.02 -2.20 5.85
N SER A 61 8.41 -1.14 6.57
CA SER A 61 9.28 -1.19 7.75
C SER A 61 8.53 -1.30 9.08
N ALA A 62 7.19 -1.31 9.05
CA ALA A 62 6.39 -1.37 10.27
C ALA A 62 6.58 -2.70 11.01
N THR A 63 6.64 -2.62 12.33
CA THR A 63 6.70 -3.81 13.20
C THR A 63 5.30 -4.15 13.70
N PHE A 64 4.90 -5.41 13.53
CA PHE A 64 3.60 -5.91 13.94
C PHE A 64 3.74 -6.78 15.19
N ASN A 65 2.85 -6.62 16.16
CA ASN A 65 2.89 -7.34 17.45
C ASN A 65 2.45 -8.81 17.37
N ARG A 66 1.85 -9.22 16.24
CA ARG A 66 1.31 -10.57 16.02
C ARG A 66 1.82 -11.11 14.67
N ALA A 67 0.94 -11.67 13.85
CA ALA A 67 1.26 -12.02 12.47
C ALA A 67 1.49 -10.76 11.65
N VAL A 68 2.51 -10.80 10.79
CA VAL A 68 2.74 -9.76 9.78
C VAL A 68 1.65 -9.91 8.72
N PRO A 69 0.87 -8.85 8.42
CA PRO A 69 -0.12 -8.89 7.34
C PRO A 69 0.55 -9.03 5.98
N GLU A 70 -0.19 -9.46 4.98
CA GLU A 70 0.23 -9.33 3.59
C GLU A 70 0.18 -7.86 3.17
N ILE A 71 1.34 -7.30 2.83
CA ILE A 71 1.51 -5.89 2.49
C ILE A 71 1.67 -5.73 0.97
N PHE A 72 0.77 -4.94 0.39
CA PHE A 72 0.75 -4.56 -1.02
C PHE A 72 0.98 -3.05 -1.14
N ALA A 73 2.25 -2.65 -1.19
CA ALA A 73 2.65 -1.31 -1.57
C ALA A 73 2.79 -1.23 -3.09
N CYS A 74 1.96 -0.40 -3.73
CA CYS A 74 1.81 -0.29 -5.17
C CYS A 74 2.06 1.15 -5.63
N THR A 75 3.03 1.34 -6.54
CA THR A 75 3.17 2.61 -7.26
C THR A 75 2.37 2.58 -8.56
N VAL A 76 1.80 3.71 -9.00
CA VAL A 76 1.14 3.83 -10.31
C VAL A 76 2.11 4.43 -11.32
N GLY A 77 2.30 3.75 -12.44
CA GLY A 77 3.34 4.03 -13.43
C GLY A 77 4.61 3.22 -13.16
N GLN A 78 5.42 3.05 -14.20
CA GLN A 78 6.69 2.35 -14.13
C GLN A 78 7.84 3.34 -13.89
N GLU A 79 7.93 3.84 -12.66
CA GLU A 79 9.04 4.68 -12.18
C GLU A 79 9.81 3.99 -11.05
N PRO A 80 11.08 4.38 -10.77
CA PRO A 80 11.78 3.91 -9.59
C PRO A 80 11.01 4.28 -8.32
N SER A 81 10.62 3.26 -7.55
CA SER A 81 9.80 3.40 -6.35
C SER A 81 10.27 2.49 -5.22
N LYS A 82 9.97 2.87 -3.98
CA LYS A 82 10.08 2.04 -2.78
C LYS A 82 8.91 1.05 -2.64
N ALA A 83 7.86 1.19 -3.44
CA ALA A 83 6.80 0.20 -3.56
C ALA A 83 7.35 -1.13 -4.12
N ARG A 84 6.77 -2.25 -3.66
CA ARG A 84 7.16 -3.59 -4.15
C ARG A 84 6.47 -3.94 -5.47
N TYR A 85 5.30 -3.39 -5.70
CA TYR A 85 4.46 -3.64 -6.86
C TYR A 85 4.24 -2.34 -7.64
N TYR A 86 3.91 -2.47 -8.92
CA TYR A 86 3.52 -1.34 -9.76
C TYR A 86 2.22 -1.66 -10.50
N LEU A 87 1.46 -0.61 -10.79
CA LEU A 87 0.29 -0.61 -11.66
C LEU A 87 0.64 0.18 -12.91
N ASN A 88 0.22 -0.27 -14.08
CA ASN A 88 0.60 0.39 -15.34
C ASN A 88 0.00 1.80 -15.46
N ASP A 89 -1.24 1.96 -15.00
CA ASP A 89 -1.97 3.23 -15.01
C ASP A 89 -3.11 3.22 -13.98
N ILE A 90 -3.81 4.34 -13.88
CA ILE A 90 -4.96 4.52 -12.97
C ILE A 90 -6.13 3.56 -13.28
N THR A 91 -6.20 3.00 -14.49
CA THR A 91 -7.26 2.04 -14.83
C THR A 91 -7.00 0.69 -14.18
N GLU A 92 -5.75 0.32 -13.92
CA GLU A 92 -5.42 -0.87 -13.13
C GLU A 92 -5.78 -0.71 -11.65
N ASP A 93 -5.58 0.47 -11.08
CA ASP A 93 -6.03 0.78 -9.71
C ASP A 93 -7.54 0.52 -9.57
N VAL A 94 -8.34 1.15 -10.43
CA VAL A 94 -9.80 0.95 -10.45
C VAL A 94 -10.18 -0.53 -10.64
N ARG A 95 -9.50 -1.25 -11.55
CA ARG A 95 -9.76 -2.68 -11.79
C ARG A 95 -9.45 -3.54 -10.56
N ILE A 96 -8.38 -3.24 -9.83
CA ILE A 96 -8.04 -3.98 -8.61
C ILE A 96 -9.10 -3.75 -7.54
N LEU A 97 -9.50 -2.49 -7.31
CA LEU A 97 -10.55 -2.17 -6.34
C LEU A 97 -11.88 -2.84 -6.72
N GLN A 98 -12.25 -2.85 -8.00
CA GLN A 98 -13.42 -3.57 -8.50
C GLN A 98 -13.30 -5.09 -8.30
N GLY A 99 -12.12 -5.66 -8.52
CA GLY A 99 -11.82 -7.07 -8.28
C GLY A 99 -11.98 -7.45 -6.81
N LEU A 100 -11.52 -6.60 -5.89
CA LEU A 100 -11.69 -6.78 -4.44
C LEU A 100 -13.16 -6.77 -4.05
N VAL A 101 -13.94 -5.80 -4.54
CA VAL A 101 -15.39 -5.73 -4.28
C VAL A 101 -16.11 -6.96 -4.83
N SER A 102 -15.79 -7.36 -6.06
CA SER A 102 -16.40 -8.52 -6.72
C SER A 102 -16.12 -9.81 -5.97
N THR A 103 -14.90 -9.98 -5.47
CA THR A 103 -14.49 -11.16 -4.69
C THR A 103 -15.15 -11.17 -3.32
N SER A 104 -15.24 -10.01 -2.65
CA SER A 104 -15.90 -9.86 -1.35
C SER A 104 -17.39 -10.22 -1.41
N CYS A 105 -18.05 -9.95 -2.53
CA CYS A 105 -19.48 -10.24 -2.71
C CYS A 105 -19.76 -11.71 -3.12
N GLN A 106 -18.74 -12.50 -3.43
CA GLN A 106 -18.93 -13.93 -3.68
C GLN A 106 -19.09 -14.67 -2.34
N LYS A 107 -20.16 -15.46 -2.20
CA LYS A 107 -20.26 -16.42 -1.09
C LYS A 107 -18.99 -17.28 -1.07
N PRO A 108 -18.42 -17.61 0.10
CA PRO A 108 -17.24 -18.47 0.17
C PRO A 108 -17.56 -19.76 -0.56
N ARG A 109 -17.00 -19.91 -1.75
CA ARG A 109 -16.97 -21.19 -2.43
C ARG A 109 -15.98 -22.00 -1.61
N TYR A 110 -16.49 -22.92 -0.80
CA TYR A 110 -15.67 -24.00 -0.26
C TYR A 110 -15.18 -24.81 -1.47
N SER A 111 -14.07 -24.39 -2.09
CA SER A 111 -13.46 -25.13 -3.19
C SER A 111 -12.44 -26.08 -2.58
N SER A 112 -12.80 -27.35 -2.58
CA SER A 112 -11.92 -28.50 -2.36
C SER A 112 -10.61 -28.33 -3.12
N HIS A 113 -9.51 -28.28 -2.35
CA HIS A 113 -8.14 -28.70 -2.69
C HIS A 113 -7.70 -28.47 -4.16
N THR A 114 -7.11 -27.32 -4.47
CA THR A 114 -6.28 -27.18 -5.66
C THR A 114 -4.85 -27.57 -5.30
N GLN A 115 -4.50 -28.82 -5.57
CA GLN A 115 -3.17 -29.37 -5.42
C GLN A 115 -2.34 -28.93 -6.65
N PHE A 116 -1.32 -28.11 -6.46
CA PHE A 116 -0.31 -27.86 -7.50
C PHE A 116 0.87 -28.80 -7.25
N ALA A 117 1.03 -29.80 -8.12
CA ALA A 117 2.23 -30.63 -8.19
C ALA A 117 3.29 -29.87 -8.98
N PHE A 118 4.48 -29.70 -8.39
CA PHE A 118 5.68 -29.32 -9.14
C PHE A 118 6.27 -30.58 -9.76
N GLU A 119 6.28 -30.63 -11.08
CA GLU A 119 7.00 -31.65 -11.84
C GLU A 119 8.49 -31.26 -11.85
N SER A 120 9.33 -32.07 -11.21
CA SER A 120 10.79 -31.91 -11.25
C SER A 120 11.28 -32.33 -12.63
N VAL A 121 11.88 -31.40 -13.36
CA VAL A 121 12.71 -31.75 -14.52
C VAL A 121 14.04 -32.32 -14.01
N ALA A 122 14.49 -33.37 -14.71
CA ALA A 122 15.52 -34.35 -14.37
C ALA A 122 16.84 -33.84 -13.77
#